data_AF-A0A1X1MS99-F1
#
_entry.id   AF-A0A1X1MS99-F1
#
_cell.length_a   1.000
_cell.length_b   1.000
_cell.length_c   1.000
_cell.angle_alpha   90.00
_cell.angle_beta   90.00
_cell.angle_gamma   90.00
#
_symmetry.space_group_name_H-M   'P 1'
#
loop_
_entity.id
_entity.type
_entity.pdbx_description
1 polymer ?
#
loop_
_entity_poly.entity_id
_entity_poly.type
_entity_poly.pdbx_seq_one_letter_code
_entity_poly.pdbx_strand_id
1 'polypeptide(L)'
;MKNLSFQNKVLVMISLIITVTVAIAYTSANFFIKDTIYQKDTDSISHNTGLIQANIERELTDKIALASELDFSILAVTEVKDNTGFDRVIKVMGSYVMDDTGDIGVEEQEMYIALAEAHPAGLLINPVSVQNGSPTLLLSAKRDDDSVDFFVVDLSKYGTMIDSHMLSGSYVELSAGSTVIYSNKPTGDFSTISIPVQVGDQPWNLISYIDNAAIEANVDEVNQKITIALVAAGIVMIFVSALFLNVAFRPLKQLNALTADLSQGNGDLTQRLAVRANDEIGQISQSINRFIEQLQNMFKEVSVLSNSVGGSADNLAAQSRSNVDTLDQHTQESEQAVTAIEELSASASSVASSAEDAAKITERTSQFAEESKQTVTLAVDSVKDLVEQVSSMSISISTMNSDTQQISAVLQVIGEIAEQTNLLALNAAIEAARAGEQGRGFAVVADEVRALAARTQDSTSQINDMLAKLKQNAETVVAEMETTRTSCEHTAERTHEVMDSLNVVTESVDEINQLNSIIATSAQEQRHVSDEVSRNMHKIQQLIIQLNSNSEQASQIEARLNGTSTELTDLMGKFKVQ
;
A
#
# COMPACT_ATOMS: atom_id res chain seq x y z
N MET A 1 -48.91 -5.42 -0.09
CA MET A 1 -47.58 -6.08 -0.06
C MET A 1 -46.38 -5.17 -0.36
N LYS A 2 -46.54 -3.95 -0.92
CA LYS A 2 -45.38 -3.11 -1.31
C LYS A 2 -44.49 -2.64 -0.14
N ASN A 3 -45.03 -2.50 1.08
CA ASN A 3 -44.28 -1.98 2.25
C ASN A 3 -43.86 -3.06 3.28
N LEU A 4 -43.99 -4.35 2.95
CA LEU A 4 -43.60 -5.43 3.85
C LEU A 4 -42.14 -5.82 3.60
N SER A 5 -41.38 -6.07 4.67
CA SER A 5 -40.06 -6.68 4.58
C SER A 5 -40.15 -8.03 3.86
N PHE A 6 -39.06 -8.48 3.21
CA PHE A 6 -39.06 -9.78 2.53
C PHE A 6 -39.43 -10.93 3.49
N GLN A 7 -38.91 -10.88 4.72
CA GLN A 7 -39.29 -11.79 5.81
C GLN A 7 -40.82 -11.82 6.04
N ASN A 8 -41.45 -10.65 6.12
CA ASN A 8 -42.90 -10.56 6.33
C ASN A 8 -43.69 -11.00 5.11
N LYS A 9 -43.18 -10.81 3.88
CA LYS A 9 -43.81 -11.33 2.66
C LYS A 9 -43.84 -12.86 2.65
N VAL A 10 -42.73 -13.51 3.03
CA VAL A 10 -42.65 -14.98 3.12
C VAL A 10 -43.60 -15.51 4.20
N LEU A 11 -43.66 -14.86 5.37
CA LEU A 11 -44.55 -15.27 6.46
C LEU A 11 -46.03 -15.11 6.08
N VAL A 12 -46.40 -14.01 5.42
CA VAL A 12 -47.76 -13.81 4.87
C VAL A 12 -48.11 -14.87 3.82
N MET A 13 -47.16 -15.24 2.95
CA MET A 13 -47.37 -16.29 1.96
C MET A 13 -47.60 -17.66 2.63
N ILE A 14 -46.79 -18.03 3.62
CA ILE A 14 -46.95 -19.27 4.38
C ILE A 14 -48.30 -19.28 5.11
N SER A 15 -48.65 -18.18 5.77
CA SER A 15 -49.95 -18.05 6.44
C SER A 15 -51.11 -18.22 5.46
N LEU A 16 -51.04 -17.60 4.28
CA LEU A 16 -52.08 -17.70 3.26
C LEU A 16 -52.23 -19.15 2.76
N ILE A 17 -51.11 -19.83 2.48
CA ILE A 17 -51.12 -21.25 2.04
C ILE A 17 -51.77 -22.11 3.11
N ILE A 18 -51.38 -21.95 4.38
CA ILE A 18 -51.93 -22.74 5.50
C ILE A 18 -53.44 -22.47 5.65
N THR A 19 -53.87 -21.20 5.61
CA THR A 19 -55.30 -20.85 5.70
C THR A 19 -56.11 -21.45 4.56
N VAL A 20 -55.61 -21.40 3.33
CA VAL A 20 -56.28 -22.00 2.16
C VAL A 20 -56.34 -23.52 2.31
N THR A 21 -55.27 -24.18 2.75
CA THR A 21 -55.25 -25.63 2.99
C THR A 21 -56.26 -26.05 4.07
N VAL A 22 -56.35 -25.33 5.18
CA VAL A 22 -57.33 -25.60 6.25
C VAL A 22 -58.76 -25.40 5.72
N ALA A 23 -59.02 -24.36 4.93
CA ALA A 23 -60.33 -24.12 4.33
C ALA A 23 -60.73 -25.25 3.35
N ILE A 24 -59.80 -25.69 2.50
CA ILE A 24 -60.04 -26.81 1.58
C ILE A 24 -60.35 -28.10 2.36
N ALA A 25 -59.56 -28.40 3.39
CA ALA A 25 -59.76 -29.58 4.21
C ALA A 25 -61.10 -29.56 4.98
N TYR A 26 -61.50 -28.40 5.51
CA TYR A 26 -62.82 -28.21 6.12
C TYR A 26 -63.95 -28.48 5.12
N THR A 27 -63.85 -27.90 3.93
CA THR A 27 -64.88 -28.07 2.88
C THR A 27 -64.97 -29.53 2.41
N SER A 28 -63.83 -30.21 2.30
CA SER A 28 -63.76 -31.63 1.94
C SER A 28 -64.37 -32.53 3.03
N ALA A 29 -64.06 -32.29 4.30
CA ALA A 29 -64.62 -33.05 5.42
C ALA A 29 -66.14 -32.89 5.49
N ASN A 30 -66.64 -31.66 5.34
CA ASN A 30 -68.08 -31.40 5.43
C ASN A 30 -68.88 -32.02 4.27
N PHE A 31 -68.29 -32.13 3.08
CA PHE A 31 -69.00 -32.64 1.89
C PHE A 31 -68.83 -34.16 1.68
N PHE A 32 -67.61 -34.68 1.77
CA PHE A 32 -67.33 -36.09 1.43
C PHE A 32 -67.43 -37.03 2.64
N ILE A 33 -67.06 -36.58 3.84
CA ILE A 33 -67.06 -37.46 5.03
C ILE A 33 -68.49 -37.61 5.57
N LYS A 34 -69.34 -36.58 5.45
CA LYS A 34 -70.76 -36.62 5.87
C LYS A 34 -71.52 -37.78 5.20
N ASP A 35 -71.43 -37.88 3.87
CA ASP A 35 -72.13 -38.93 3.11
C ASP A 35 -71.63 -40.34 3.46
N THR A 36 -70.31 -40.47 3.66
CA THR A 36 -69.67 -41.74 4.02
C THR A 36 -70.08 -42.22 5.42
N ILE A 37 -70.15 -41.31 6.41
CA ILE A 37 -70.59 -41.64 7.77
C ILE A 37 -72.07 -42.02 7.77
N TYR A 38 -72.91 -41.28 7.04
CA TYR A 38 -74.33 -41.56 6.93
C TYR A 38 -74.62 -42.97 6.37
N GLN A 39 -73.94 -43.36 5.29
CA GLN A 39 -74.06 -44.70 4.72
C GLN A 39 -73.59 -45.77 5.72
N LYS A 40 -72.43 -45.56 6.35
CA LYS A 40 -71.85 -46.54 7.29
C LYS A 40 -72.73 -46.77 8.52
N ASP A 41 -73.31 -45.71 9.09
CA ASP A 41 -74.18 -45.80 10.27
C ASP A 41 -75.50 -46.49 9.89
N THR A 42 -76.06 -46.16 8.71
CA THR A 42 -77.26 -46.85 8.16
C THR A 42 -77.01 -48.34 7.94
N ASP A 43 -75.88 -48.71 7.32
CA ASP A 43 -75.48 -50.11 7.08
C ASP A 43 -75.30 -50.87 8.39
N SER A 44 -74.71 -50.24 9.41
CA SER A 44 -74.50 -50.84 10.73
C SER A 44 -75.82 -51.11 11.45
N ILE A 45 -76.78 -50.18 11.37
CA ILE A 45 -78.13 -50.36 11.92
C ILE A 45 -78.89 -51.45 11.18
N SER A 46 -78.79 -51.49 9.85
CA SER A 46 -79.38 -52.55 9.02
C SER A 46 -78.83 -53.93 9.39
N HIS A 47 -77.50 -54.05 9.53
CA HIS A 47 -76.84 -55.29 9.94
C HIS A 47 -77.30 -55.78 11.32
N ASN A 48 -77.34 -54.88 12.32
CA ASN A 48 -77.81 -55.25 13.65
C ASN A 48 -79.29 -55.63 13.67
N THR A 49 -80.12 -54.97 12.85
CA THR A 49 -81.54 -55.34 12.71
C THR A 49 -81.67 -56.77 12.15
N GLY A 50 -80.82 -57.14 11.19
CA GLY A 50 -80.76 -58.53 10.69
C GLY A 50 -80.33 -59.53 11.77
N LEU A 51 -79.40 -59.17 12.67
CA LEU A 51 -79.04 -60.02 13.81
C LEU A 51 -80.21 -60.22 14.77
N ILE A 52 -81.00 -59.16 15.01
CA ILE A 52 -82.21 -59.24 15.84
C ILE A 52 -83.22 -60.22 15.22
N GLN A 53 -83.51 -60.06 13.93
CA GLN A 53 -84.40 -60.97 13.19
C GLN A 53 -83.93 -62.42 13.27
N ALA A 54 -82.66 -62.70 12.95
CA ALA A 54 -82.12 -64.06 12.96
C ALA A 54 -82.16 -64.72 14.35
N ASN A 55 -81.99 -63.95 15.42
CA ASN A 55 -82.09 -64.47 16.79
C ASN A 55 -83.54 -64.75 17.19
N ILE A 56 -84.49 -63.88 16.84
CA ILE A 56 -85.92 -64.11 17.07
C ILE A 56 -86.37 -65.38 16.34
N GLU A 57 -86.01 -65.52 15.07
CA GLU A 57 -86.34 -66.71 14.28
C GLU A 57 -85.74 -67.97 14.90
N ARG A 58 -84.47 -67.93 15.31
CA ARG A 58 -83.82 -69.08 15.93
C ARG A 58 -84.53 -69.51 17.21
N GLU A 59 -84.74 -68.59 18.13
CA GLU A 59 -85.36 -68.91 19.42
C GLU A 59 -86.80 -69.38 19.27
N LEU A 60 -87.59 -68.79 18.36
CA LEU A 60 -88.94 -69.26 18.08
C LEU A 60 -88.96 -70.59 17.34
N THR A 61 -88.05 -70.82 16.39
CA THR A 61 -87.92 -72.10 15.69
C THR A 61 -87.54 -73.21 16.67
N ASP A 62 -86.63 -72.93 17.61
CA ASP A 62 -86.26 -73.86 18.67
C ASP A 62 -87.48 -74.18 19.56
N LYS A 63 -88.29 -73.17 19.93
CA LYS A 63 -89.55 -73.39 20.68
C LYS A 63 -90.59 -74.18 19.91
N ILE A 64 -90.73 -73.93 18.61
CA ILE A 64 -91.66 -74.65 17.71
C ILE A 64 -91.23 -76.11 17.56
N ALA A 65 -89.95 -76.37 17.32
CA ALA A 65 -89.39 -77.72 17.23
C ALA A 65 -89.57 -78.47 18.55
N LEU A 66 -89.25 -77.80 19.68
CA LEU A 66 -89.43 -78.35 21.01
C LEU A 66 -90.90 -78.73 21.27
N ALA A 67 -91.86 -77.86 20.94
CA ALA A 67 -93.30 -78.17 21.05
C ALA A 67 -93.73 -79.34 20.14
N SER A 68 -93.14 -79.46 18.96
CA SER A 68 -93.43 -80.57 18.03
C SER A 68 -92.97 -81.92 18.56
N GLU A 69 -91.80 -81.99 19.21
CA GLU A 69 -91.17 -83.25 19.63
C GLU A 69 -91.51 -83.68 21.05
N LEU A 70 -91.93 -82.76 21.92
CA LEU A 70 -92.22 -83.06 23.32
C LEU A 70 -93.48 -83.91 23.49
N ASP A 71 -93.31 -85.21 23.67
CA ASP A 71 -94.39 -86.08 24.14
C ASP A 71 -94.19 -86.40 25.63
N PHE A 72 -95.19 -86.06 26.44
CA PHE A 72 -95.15 -86.18 27.89
C PHE A 72 -96.50 -86.59 28.46
N SER A 73 -96.46 -87.25 29.63
CA SER A 73 -97.66 -87.68 30.35
C SER A 73 -98.41 -86.49 30.97
N ILE A 74 -99.73 -86.62 31.12
CA ILE A 74 -100.59 -85.60 31.77
C ILE A 74 -100.13 -85.26 33.21
N LEU A 75 -99.39 -86.16 33.87
CA LEU A 75 -98.83 -85.92 35.21
C LEU A 75 -97.50 -85.13 35.19
N ALA A 76 -96.90 -84.91 34.02
CA ALA A 76 -95.59 -84.26 33.86
C ALA A 76 -95.69 -82.80 33.36
N VAL A 77 -96.89 -82.23 33.25
CA VAL A 77 -97.14 -80.89 32.70
C VAL A 77 -96.31 -79.80 33.40
N THR A 78 -96.28 -79.80 34.74
CA THR A 78 -95.52 -78.82 35.53
C THR A 78 -94.01 -78.96 35.30
N GLU A 79 -93.48 -80.19 35.28
CA GLU A 79 -92.05 -80.45 35.04
C GLU A 79 -91.62 -80.02 33.63
N VAL A 80 -92.50 -80.23 32.64
CA VAL A 80 -92.25 -79.81 31.26
C VAL A 80 -92.18 -78.29 31.16
N LYS A 81 -93.11 -77.55 31.77
CA LYS A 81 -93.04 -76.08 31.79
C LYS A 81 -91.70 -75.59 32.34
N ASP A 82 -91.32 -76.06 33.53
CA ASP A 82 -90.12 -75.59 34.24
C ASP A 82 -88.83 -75.88 33.47
N ASN A 83 -88.77 -76.99 32.73
CA ASN A 83 -87.56 -77.40 31.99
C ASN A 83 -87.48 -76.88 30.55
N THR A 84 -88.60 -76.51 29.93
CA THR A 84 -88.65 -76.08 28.52
C THR A 84 -88.69 -74.57 28.36
N GLY A 85 -89.04 -73.85 29.43
CA GLY A 85 -89.21 -72.41 29.41
C GLY A 85 -90.40 -71.95 28.58
N PHE A 86 -91.42 -72.79 28.36
CA PHE A 86 -92.75 -72.32 27.98
C PHE A 86 -93.36 -71.57 29.15
N ASP A 87 -94.20 -70.58 28.86
CA ASP A 87 -94.85 -69.77 29.88
C ASP A 87 -95.98 -70.54 30.57
N ARG A 88 -96.74 -71.31 29.77
CA ARG A 88 -97.71 -72.31 30.23
C ARG A 88 -97.66 -73.54 29.33
N VAL A 89 -97.95 -74.69 29.91
CA VAL A 89 -98.07 -75.97 29.22
C VAL A 89 -99.37 -76.60 29.66
N ILE A 90 -100.18 -77.04 28.71
CA ILE A 90 -101.53 -77.55 28.97
C ILE A 90 -101.70 -78.81 28.14
N LYS A 91 -102.16 -79.91 28.74
CA LYS A 91 -102.43 -81.16 28.03
C LYS A 91 -103.91 -81.51 28.15
N VAL A 92 -104.55 -81.73 27.00
CA VAL A 92 -105.95 -82.17 26.90
C VAL A 92 -105.97 -83.64 26.47
N MET A 93 -106.59 -84.51 27.27
CA MET A 93 -106.78 -85.93 26.95
C MET A 93 -108.23 -86.32 27.23
N GLY A 94 -109.02 -86.45 26.16
CA GLY A 94 -110.47 -86.62 26.26
C GLY A 94 -111.13 -85.43 26.96
N SER A 95 -111.85 -85.68 28.06
CA SER A 95 -112.47 -84.62 28.87
C SER A 95 -111.58 -84.07 29.98
N TYR A 96 -110.32 -84.53 30.09
CA TYR A 96 -109.39 -84.07 31.12
C TYR A 96 -108.46 -83.02 30.55
N VAL A 97 -108.39 -81.86 31.21
CA VAL A 97 -107.41 -80.81 30.90
C VAL A 97 -106.58 -80.57 32.14
N MET A 98 -105.27 -80.64 31.97
CA MET A 98 -104.30 -80.36 33.02
C MET A 98 -103.38 -79.24 32.55
N ASP A 99 -103.25 -78.17 33.35
CA ASP A 99 -102.19 -77.18 33.17
C ASP A 99 -101.09 -77.37 34.23
N ASP A 100 -100.09 -76.50 34.14
CA ASP A 100 -98.95 -76.43 35.04
C ASP A 100 -99.30 -76.09 36.50
N THR A 101 -100.49 -75.55 36.76
CA THR A 101 -100.97 -75.17 38.10
C THR A 101 -101.88 -76.23 38.74
N GLY A 102 -102.35 -77.19 37.95
CA GLY A 102 -103.18 -78.31 38.39
C GLY A 102 -104.66 -77.98 38.60
N ASP A 103 -105.09 -76.75 38.31
CA ASP A 103 -106.49 -76.30 38.37
C ASP A 103 -106.77 -75.27 37.27
N ILE A 104 -107.35 -75.73 36.15
CA ILE A 104 -107.82 -74.85 35.07
C ILE A 104 -109.27 -74.45 35.35
N GLY A 105 -109.54 -73.15 35.34
CA GLY A 105 -110.89 -72.62 35.49
C GLY A 105 -111.86 -73.14 34.41
N VAL A 106 -113.10 -73.41 34.79
CA VAL A 106 -114.09 -74.14 33.96
C VAL A 106 -114.26 -73.56 32.53
N GLU A 107 -114.30 -72.24 32.36
CA GLU A 107 -114.40 -71.59 31.04
C GLU A 107 -113.16 -71.84 30.16
N GLU A 108 -111.97 -71.81 30.75
CA GLU A 108 -110.71 -72.06 30.06
C GLU A 108 -110.57 -73.55 29.71
N GLN A 109 -111.09 -74.43 30.58
CA GLN A 109 -111.17 -75.87 30.35
C GLN A 109 -112.03 -76.19 29.13
N GLU A 110 -113.24 -75.62 29.02
CA GLU A 110 -114.11 -75.78 27.84
C GLU A 110 -113.44 -75.26 26.56
N MET A 111 -112.71 -74.14 26.65
CA MET A 111 -112.00 -73.57 25.50
C MET A 111 -110.91 -74.52 24.99
N TYR A 112 -110.04 -75.05 25.86
CA TYR A 112 -108.96 -75.96 25.43
C TYR A 112 -109.50 -77.30 24.95
N ILE A 113 -110.59 -77.82 25.52
CA ILE A 113 -111.27 -79.02 25.00
C ILE A 113 -111.79 -78.75 23.59
N ALA A 114 -112.49 -77.63 23.37
CA ALA A 114 -113.01 -77.27 22.04
C ALA A 114 -111.88 -77.09 21.01
N LEU A 115 -110.76 -76.48 21.43
CA LEU A 115 -109.57 -76.34 20.59
C LEU A 115 -108.93 -77.69 20.27
N ALA A 116 -108.91 -78.63 21.23
CA ALA A 116 -108.36 -79.97 21.04
C ALA A 116 -109.23 -80.83 20.10
N GLU A 117 -110.56 -80.80 20.25
CA GLU A 117 -111.49 -81.52 19.37
C GLU A 117 -111.43 -81.04 17.91
N ALA A 118 -111.26 -79.73 17.71
CA ALA A 118 -111.12 -79.12 16.39
C ALA A 118 -109.68 -79.16 15.83
N HIS A 119 -108.72 -79.74 16.57
CA HIS A 119 -107.31 -79.66 16.21
C HIS A 119 -106.96 -80.53 14.99
N PRO A 120 -106.30 -79.99 13.95
CA PRO A 120 -105.79 -80.78 12.83
C PRO A 120 -104.65 -81.72 13.27
N ALA A 121 -104.31 -82.72 12.46
CA ALA A 121 -103.14 -83.56 12.76
C ALA A 121 -101.84 -82.75 12.64
N GLY A 122 -100.91 -82.91 13.58
CA GLY A 122 -99.60 -82.24 13.62
C GLY A 122 -99.53 -81.02 14.54
N LEU A 123 -98.46 -80.23 14.40
CA LEU A 123 -98.25 -78.97 15.12
C LEU A 123 -98.96 -77.82 14.40
N LEU A 124 -99.71 -77.03 15.15
CA LEU A 124 -100.36 -75.80 14.71
C LEU A 124 -99.75 -74.59 15.44
N ILE A 125 -99.40 -73.56 14.68
CA ILE A 125 -98.92 -72.27 15.19
C ILE A 125 -100.08 -71.28 15.09
N ASN A 126 -100.70 -70.95 16.23
CA ASN A 126 -101.84 -70.05 16.26
C ASN A 126 -101.40 -68.59 16.05
N PRO A 127 -102.29 -67.71 15.54
CA PRO A 127 -102.01 -66.28 15.47
C PRO A 127 -101.67 -65.70 16.85
N VAL A 128 -100.77 -64.74 16.89
CA VAL A 128 -100.41 -64.04 18.14
C VAL A 128 -101.65 -63.34 18.70
N SER A 129 -101.93 -63.61 19.97
CA SER A 129 -103.02 -62.98 20.71
C SER A 129 -102.46 -62.27 21.95
N VAL A 130 -103.24 -61.40 22.55
CA VAL A 130 -102.85 -60.74 23.81
C VAL A 130 -103.62 -61.39 24.94
N GLN A 131 -102.91 -62.14 25.78
CA GLN A 131 -103.47 -62.72 27.01
C GLN A 131 -102.90 -61.97 28.21
N ASN A 132 -103.79 -61.51 29.10
CA ASN A 132 -103.42 -60.76 30.31
C ASN A 132 -102.49 -59.54 30.08
N GLY A 133 -102.60 -58.91 28.91
CA GLY A 133 -101.79 -57.74 28.54
C GLY A 133 -100.43 -58.06 27.92
N SER A 134 -100.04 -59.35 27.84
CA SER A 134 -98.81 -59.79 27.17
C SER A 134 -99.13 -60.44 25.82
N PRO A 135 -98.36 -60.14 24.75
CA PRO A 135 -98.48 -60.84 23.48
C PRO A 135 -97.97 -62.28 23.64
N THR A 136 -98.83 -63.26 23.36
CA THR A 136 -98.51 -64.67 23.49
C THR A 136 -98.68 -65.41 22.17
N LEU A 137 -97.80 -66.38 21.92
CA LEU A 137 -97.91 -67.33 20.83
C LEU A 137 -98.35 -68.69 21.39
N LEU A 138 -99.49 -69.19 20.92
CA LEU A 138 -100.00 -70.50 21.30
C LEU A 138 -99.58 -71.54 20.25
N LEU A 139 -98.74 -72.47 20.65
CA LEU A 139 -98.38 -73.65 19.86
C LEU A 139 -99.23 -74.82 20.34
N SER A 140 -99.79 -75.59 19.43
CA SER A 140 -100.60 -76.75 19.79
C SER A 140 -100.27 -77.96 18.94
N ALA A 141 -100.08 -79.13 19.57
CA ALA A 141 -99.64 -80.35 18.91
C ALA A 141 -100.57 -81.50 19.26
N LYS A 142 -101.18 -82.11 18.23
CA LYS A 142 -101.97 -83.32 18.40
C LYS A 142 -101.08 -84.56 18.37
N ARG A 143 -101.19 -85.39 19.42
CA ARG A 143 -100.39 -86.61 19.64
C ARG A 143 -101.12 -87.86 19.14
N ASP A 144 -100.36 -88.93 18.99
CA ASP A 144 -100.77 -90.24 18.48
C ASP A 144 -101.86 -90.89 19.35
N ASP A 145 -101.86 -90.58 20.65
CA ASP A 145 -102.85 -91.03 21.64
C ASP A 145 -104.13 -90.18 21.64
N ASP A 146 -104.31 -89.34 20.62
CA ASP A 146 -105.41 -88.38 20.44
C ASP A 146 -105.44 -87.25 21.49
N SER A 147 -104.41 -87.14 22.36
CA SER A 147 -104.22 -85.98 23.23
C SER A 147 -103.71 -84.77 22.46
N VAL A 148 -103.95 -83.57 22.98
CA VAL A 148 -103.43 -82.32 22.40
C VAL A 148 -102.67 -81.55 23.47
N ASP A 149 -101.40 -81.27 23.18
CA ASP A 149 -100.55 -80.43 24.00
C ASP A 149 -100.59 -78.99 23.50
N PHE A 150 -100.77 -78.05 24.39
CA PHE A 150 -100.76 -76.62 24.14
C PHE A 150 -99.61 -75.99 24.91
N PHE A 151 -98.77 -75.22 24.22
CA PHE A 151 -97.63 -74.52 24.76
C PHE A 151 -97.79 -73.03 24.50
N VAL A 152 -97.79 -72.24 25.58
CA VAL A 152 -97.87 -70.78 25.50
C VAL A 152 -96.46 -70.21 25.57
N VAL A 153 -96.08 -69.41 24.59
CA VAL A 153 -94.84 -68.63 24.59
C VAL A 153 -95.18 -67.18 24.87
N ASP A 154 -94.62 -66.62 25.95
CA ASP A 154 -94.70 -65.19 26.25
C ASP A 154 -93.70 -64.41 25.39
N LEU A 155 -94.21 -63.64 24.43
CA LEU A 155 -93.39 -62.90 23.48
C LEU A 155 -92.85 -61.59 24.06
N SER A 156 -93.31 -61.14 25.23
CA SER A 156 -92.80 -59.93 25.86
C SER A 156 -91.33 -60.06 26.27
N LYS A 157 -90.86 -61.30 26.52
CA LYS A 157 -89.48 -61.62 26.90
C LYS A 157 -88.46 -61.28 25.81
N TYR A 158 -88.88 -61.20 24.54
CA TYR A 158 -88.00 -60.83 23.42
C TYR A 158 -87.62 -59.34 23.42
N GLY A 159 -88.35 -58.48 24.15
CA GLY A 159 -88.04 -57.04 24.20
C GLY A 159 -86.65 -56.73 24.75
N THR A 160 -86.21 -57.43 25.81
CA THR A 160 -84.87 -57.23 26.39
C THR A 160 -83.75 -57.70 25.45
N MET A 161 -84.01 -58.76 24.68
CA MET A 161 -83.10 -59.27 23.65
C MET A 161 -82.97 -58.27 22.49
N ILE A 162 -84.09 -57.69 22.05
CA ILE A 162 -84.11 -56.64 21.02
C ILE A 162 -83.29 -55.44 21.51
N ASP A 163 -83.57 -54.92 22.71
CA ASP A 163 -82.87 -53.74 23.26
C ASP A 163 -81.35 -53.92 23.37
N SER A 164 -80.88 -55.12 23.73
CA SER A 164 -79.44 -55.39 23.88
C SER A 164 -78.62 -55.30 22.59
N HIS A 165 -79.28 -55.38 21.41
CA HIS A 165 -78.62 -55.34 20.10
C HIS A 165 -78.83 -54.01 19.36
N MET A 166 -79.42 -53.02 20.02
CA MET A 166 -79.71 -51.73 19.42
C MET A 166 -78.49 -50.81 19.41
N LEU A 167 -78.37 -50.04 18.33
CA LEU A 167 -77.38 -48.97 18.22
C LEU A 167 -78.01 -47.64 18.61
N SER A 168 -77.19 -46.71 19.08
CA SER A 168 -77.64 -45.34 19.35
C SER A 168 -78.22 -44.73 18.07
N GLY A 169 -79.42 -44.14 18.16
CA GLY A 169 -80.14 -43.59 17.01
C GLY A 169 -80.92 -44.62 16.19
N SER A 170 -81.08 -45.85 16.67
CA SER A 170 -81.98 -46.85 16.08
C SER A 170 -83.09 -47.26 17.06
N TYR A 171 -84.30 -47.47 16.53
CA TYR A 171 -85.48 -47.96 17.25
C TYR A 171 -86.10 -49.13 16.48
N VAL A 172 -86.83 -50.03 17.13
CA VAL A 172 -87.32 -51.27 16.50
C VAL A 172 -88.76 -51.58 16.94
N GLU A 173 -89.54 -52.13 16.01
CA GLU A 173 -90.90 -52.61 16.22
C GLU A 173 -91.06 -54.01 15.62
N LEU A 174 -91.42 -54.98 16.45
CA LEU A 174 -91.76 -56.33 16.06
C LEU A 174 -93.29 -56.49 16.08
N SER A 175 -93.85 -56.98 14.98
CA SER A 175 -95.29 -57.17 14.84
C SER A 175 -95.62 -58.49 14.14
N ALA A 176 -96.75 -59.09 14.53
CA ALA A 176 -97.34 -60.25 13.88
C ALA A 176 -98.71 -59.83 13.32
N GLY A 177 -98.79 -59.64 11.99
CA GLY A 177 -99.99 -59.07 11.36
C GLY A 177 -100.33 -57.67 11.90
N SER A 178 -101.42 -57.56 12.65
CA SER A 178 -101.86 -56.30 13.28
C SER A 178 -101.49 -56.16 14.76
N THR A 179 -100.91 -57.20 15.35
CA THR A 179 -100.54 -57.24 16.77
C THR A 179 -99.10 -56.79 16.93
N VAL A 180 -98.87 -55.74 17.72
CA VAL A 180 -97.52 -55.30 18.09
C VAL A 180 -97.03 -56.17 19.24
N ILE A 181 -95.90 -56.84 19.03
CA ILE A 181 -95.24 -57.68 20.03
C ILE A 181 -94.30 -56.83 20.88
N TYR A 182 -93.51 -55.99 20.21
CA TYR A 182 -92.55 -55.09 20.83
C TYR A 182 -92.46 -53.80 20.01
N SER A 183 -92.39 -52.65 20.66
CA SER A 183 -92.06 -51.39 20.00
C SER A 183 -91.44 -50.45 21.01
N ASN A 184 -90.27 -49.90 20.68
CA ASN A 184 -89.66 -48.79 21.42
C ASN A 184 -89.52 -47.53 20.57
N LYS A 185 -90.34 -47.46 19.51
CA LYS A 185 -90.39 -46.32 18.60
C LYS A 185 -90.82 -45.04 19.36
N PRO A 186 -90.01 -43.97 19.33
CA PRO A 186 -90.41 -42.66 19.83
C PRO A 186 -91.35 -41.95 18.85
N THR A 187 -91.91 -40.82 19.26
CA THR A 187 -92.67 -39.93 18.36
C THR A 187 -91.70 -39.10 17.53
N GLY A 188 -91.67 -39.28 16.21
CA GLY A 188 -90.78 -38.54 15.32
C GLY A 188 -90.79 -39.05 13.87
N ASP A 189 -90.08 -38.33 12.99
CA ASP A 189 -89.80 -38.75 11.62
C ASP A 189 -88.55 -39.63 11.60
N PHE A 190 -88.72 -40.88 11.18
CA PHE A 190 -87.66 -41.87 11.09
C PHE A 190 -87.66 -42.51 9.71
N SER A 191 -86.48 -42.84 9.18
CA SER A 191 -86.40 -43.71 8.02
C SER A 191 -86.58 -45.17 8.45
N THR A 192 -87.28 -45.98 7.65
CA THR A 192 -87.68 -47.34 8.05
C THR A 192 -87.03 -48.42 7.20
N ILE A 193 -86.56 -49.48 7.86
CA ILE A 193 -86.13 -50.73 7.24
C ILE A 193 -87.07 -51.83 7.74
N SER A 194 -87.81 -52.49 6.85
CA SER A 194 -88.72 -53.58 7.21
C SER A 194 -88.12 -54.92 6.79
N ILE A 195 -87.93 -55.83 7.73
CA ILE A 195 -87.40 -57.17 7.52
C ILE A 195 -88.50 -58.18 7.92
N PRO A 196 -88.89 -59.11 7.03
CA PRO A 196 -89.83 -60.17 7.39
C PRO A 196 -89.16 -61.14 8.38
N VAL A 197 -89.93 -61.59 9.37
CA VAL A 197 -89.51 -62.60 10.36
C VAL A 197 -90.33 -63.87 10.12
N GLN A 198 -89.67 -64.99 9.87
CA GLN A 198 -90.31 -66.25 9.52
C GLN A 198 -90.59 -67.08 10.78
N VAL A 199 -91.87 -67.18 11.17
CA VAL A 199 -92.33 -67.97 12.32
C VAL A 199 -93.37 -68.97 11.85
N GLY A 200 -92.90 -70.09 11.31
CA GLY A 200 -93.76 -71.05 10.58
C GLY A 200 -94.45 -70.39 9.40
N ASP A 201 -95.78 -70.51 9.33
CA ASP A 201 -96.61 -69.89 8.29
C ASP A 201 -97.16 -68.49 8.67
N GLN A 202 -96.80 -67.95 9.84
CA GLN A 202 -97.29 -66.65 10.31
C GLN A 202 -96.41 -65.50 9.79
N PRO A 203 -96.97 -64.47 9.12
CA PRO A 203 -96.19 -63.34 8.62
C PRO A 203 -95.89 -62.33 9.74
N TRP A 204 -94.64 -62.30 10.19
CA TRP A 204 -94.16 -61.31 11.16
C TRP A 204 -93.25 -60.30 10.48
N ASN A 205 -93.20 -59.07 11.00
CA ASN A 205 -92.35 -58.00 10.50
C ASN A 205 -91.57 -57.36 11.64
N LEU A 206 -90.27 -57.18 11.40
CA LEU A 206 -89.37 -56.38 12.22
C LEU A 206 -89.07 -55.07 11.48
N ILE A 207 -89.57 -53.96 11.99
CA ILE A 207 -89.36 -52.62 11.43
C ILE A 207 -88.32 -51.91 12.28
N SER A 208 -87.18 -51.57 11.69
CA SER A 208 -86.17 -50.71 12.30
C SER A 208 -86.35 -49.28 11.82
N TYR A 209 -86.27 -48.34 12.75
CA TYR A 209 -86.45 -46.91 12.60
C TYR A 209 -85.10 -46.22 12.87
N ILE A 210 -84.62 -45.43 11.92
CA ILE A 210 -83.34 -44.73 12.02
C ILE A 210 -83.59 -43.24 12.26
N ASP A 211 -82.99 -42.72 13.33
CA ASP A 211 -82.99 -41.30 13.68
C ASP A 211 -81.93 -40.54 12.88
N ASN A 212 -82.39 -39.88 11.82
CA ASN A 212 -81.52 -39.11 10.95
C ASN A 212 -80.86 -37.92 11.69
N ALA A 213 -81.51 -37.36 12.72
CA ALA A 213 -80.94 -36.25 13.48
C ALA A 213 -79.78 -36.71 14.38
N ALA A 214 -79.86 -37.94 14.91
CA ALA A 214 -78.77 -38.54 15.67
C ALA A 214 -77.53 -38.79 14.80
N ILE A 215 -77.71 -39.21 13.54
CA ILE A 215 -76.61 -39.40 12.59
C ILE A 215 -75.97 -38.05 12.22
N GLU A 216 -76.77 -37.01 11.98
CA GLU A 216 -76.23 -35.68 11.68
C GLU A 216 -75.43 -35.09 12.85
N ALA A 217 -75.88 -35.30 14.09
CA ALA A 217 -75.15 -34.85 15.28
C ALA A 217 -73.77 -35.53 15.41
N ASN A 218 -73.66 -36.82 15.08
CA ASN A 218 -72.38 -37.55 15.08
C ASN A 218 -71.40 -36.99 14.03
N VAL A 219 -71.91 -36.64 12.84
CA VAL A 219 -71.11 -36.04 11.76
C VAL A 219 -70.54 -34.68 12.18
N ASP A 220 -71.35 -33.83 12.81
CA ASP A 220 -70.93 -32.50 13.23
C ASP A 220 -69.83 -32.56 14.31
N GLU A 221 -69.93 -33.49 15.26
CA GLU A 221 -68.92 -33.68 16.30
C GLU A 221 -67.55 -34.10 15.71
N VAL A 222 -67.55 -35.03 14.75
CA VAL A 222 -66.32 -35.48 14.07
C VAL A 222 -65.70 -34.33 13.26
N ASN A 223 -66.51 -33.58 12.50
CA ASN A 223 -66.05 -32.46 11.70
C ASN A 223 -65.46 -31.33 12.57
N GLN A 224 -66.05 -31.04 13.73
CA GLN A 224 -65.54 -30.05 14.66
C GLN A 224 -64.15 -30.42 15.19
N LYS A 225 -63.93 -31.68 15.58
CA LYS A 225 -62.63 -32.18 16.07
C LYS A 225 -61.54 -32.09 14.99
N ILE A 226 -61.86 -32.47 13.75
CA ILE A 226 -60.92 -32.36 12.60
C ILE A 226 -60.54 -30.90 12.35
N THR A 227 -61.51 -29.99 12.38
CA THR A 227 -61.28 -28.56 12.13
C THR A 227 -60.37 -27.94 13.19
N ILE A 228 -60.62 -28.23 14.47
CA ILE A 228 -59.78 -27.74 15.58
C ILE A 228 -58.35 -28.27 15.45
N ALA A 229 -58.17 -29.55 15.13
CA ALA A 229 -56.85 -30.16 14.94
C ALA A 229 -56.07 -29.49 13.79
N LEU A 230 -56.72 -29.21 12.66
CA LEU A 230 -56.12 -28.54 11.51
C LEU A 230 -55.73 -27.09 11.80
N VAL A 231 -56.58 -26.35 12.51
CA VAL A 231 -56.27 -24.96 12.92
C VAL A 231 -55.09 -24.94 13.90
N ALA A 232 -55.07 -25.84 14.89
CA ALA A 232 -53.97 -25.95 15.84
C ALA A 232 -52.64 -26.28 15.16
N ALA A 233 -52.63 -27.25 14.24
CA ALA A 233 -51.45 -27.59 13.43
C ALA A 233 -50.99 -26.40 12.57
N GLY A 234 -51.93 -25.66 11.98
CA GLY A 234 -51.64 -24.44 11.21
C GLY A 234 -50.95 -23.36 12.04
N ILE A 235 -51.42 -23.10 13.26
CA ILE A 235 -50.82 -22.11 14.18
C ILE A 235 -49.39 -22.52 14.54
N VAL A 236 -49.16 -23.80 14.87
CA VAL A 236 -47.82 -24.31 15.19
C VAL A 236 -46.88 -24.15 14.00
N MET A 237 -47.31 -24.47 12.78
CA MET A 237 -46.50 -24.30 11.57
C MET A 237 -46.14 -22.84 11.31
N ILE A 238 -47.07 -21.90 11.51
CA ILE A 238 -46.79 -20.46 11.37
C ILE A 238 -45.76 -20.02 12.41
N PHE A 239 -45.90 -20.45 13.67
CA PHE A 239 -44.99 -20.09 14.76
C PHE A 239 -43.57 -20.61 14.53
N VAL A 240 -43.42 -21.88 14.15
CA VAL A 240 -42.12 -22.50 13.83
C VAL A 240 -41.47 -21.81 12.63
N SER A 241 -42.26 -21.53 11.59
CA SER A 241 -41.78 -20.79 10.40
C SER A 241 -41.29 -19.39 10.77
N ALA A 242 -41.99 -18.68 11.67
CA ALA A 242 -41.57 -17.36 12.14
C ALA A 242 -40.23 -17.40 12.89
N LEU A 243 -40.03 -18.40 13.77
CA LEU A 243 -38.76 -18.60 14.48
C LEU A 243 -37.61 -18.91 13.52
N PHE A 244 -37.82 -19.83 12.58
CA PHE A 244 -36.82 -20.21 11.58
C PHE A 244 -36.40 -19.01 10.71
N LEU A 245 -37.37 -18.25 10.20
CA LEU A 245 -37.11 -17.04 9.42
C LEU A 245 -36.35 -15.98 10.25
N ASN A 246 -36.65 -15.83 11.53
CA ASN A 246 -35.93 -14.84 12.36
C ASN A 246 -34.45 -15.21 12.57
N VAL A 247 -34.14 -16.50 12.70
CA VAL A 247 -32.76 -16.98 12.82
C VAL A 247 -32.02 -16.88 11.48
N ALA A 248 -32.64 -17.35 10.39
CA ALA A 248 -32.03 -17.38 9.05
C ALA A 248 -31.74 -15.97 8.50
N PHE A 249 -32.61 -14.98 8.76
CA PHE A 249 -32.43 -13.61 8.26
C PHE A 249 -31.61 -12.69 9.18
N ARG A 250 -31.18 -13.15 10.37
CA ARG A 250 -30.38 -12.35 11.29
C ARG A 250 -29.02 -11.90 10.70
N PRO A 251 -28.24 -12.76 10.01
CA PRO A 251 -26.99 -12.34 9.39
C PRO A 251 -27.19 -11.32 8.27
N LEU A 252 -28.31 -11.38 7.53
CA LEU A 252 -28.64 -10.41 6.49
C LEU A 252 -28.91 -9.01 7.05
N LYS A 253 -29.52 -8.91 8.24
CA LYS A 253 -29.69 -7.62 8.94
C LYS A 253 -28.35 -7.06 9.41
N GLN A 254 -27.46 -7.91 9.90
CA GLN A 254 -26.10 -7.51 10.31
C GLN A 254 -25.25 -7.08 9.11
N LEU A 255 -25.37 -7.77 7.98
CA LEU A 255 -24.75 -7.37 6.71
C LEU A 255 -25.24 -5.98 6.29
N ASN A 256 -26.55 -5.75 6.27
CA ASN A 256 -27.10 -4.44 5.91
C ASN A 256 -26.64 -3.34 6.88
N ALA A 257 -26.58 -3.62 8.18
CA ALA A 257 -26.09 -2.65 9.18
C ALA A 257 -24.60 -2.33 8.97
N LEU A 258 -23.77 -3.34 8.72
CA LEU A 258 -22.34 -3.16 8.46
C LEU A 258 -22.10 -2.38 7.17
N THR A 259 -22.80 -2.71 6.08
CA THR A 259 -22.70 -1.96 4.82
C THR A 259 -23.23 -0.53 4.96
N ALA A 260 -24.30 -0.31 5.73
CA ALA A 260 -24.80 1.03 6.03
C ALA A 260 -23.79 1.85 6.85
N ASP A 261 -23.15 1.26 7.86
CA ASP A 261 -22.12 1.92 8.68
C ASP A 261 -20.86 2.25 7.86
N LEU A 262 -20.42 1.33 6.99
CA LEU A 262 -19.31 1.55 6.07
C LEU A 262 -19.59 2.64 5.02
N SER A 263 -20.84 2.77 4.57
CA SER A 263 -21.24 3.77 3.55
C SER A 263 -21.56 5.16 4.14
N GLN A 264 -21.94 5.24 5.42
CA GLN A 264 -22.23 6.52 6.09
C GLN A 264 -20.97 7.21 6.64
N GLY A 265 -19.80 6.59 6.49
CA GLY A 265 -18.51 7.26 6.69
C GLY A 265 -17.89 7.11 8.08
N ASN A 266 -18.43 6.27 8.97
CA ASN A 266 -17.77 5.94 10.24
C ASN A 266 -16.53 5.05 10.05
N GLY A 267 -16.41 4.39 8.90
CA GLY A 267 -15.17 3.76 8.44
C GLY A 267 -14.57 2.72 9.39
N ASP A 268 -15.36 2.13 10.30
CA ASP A 268 -14.85 1.14 11.25
C ASP A 268 -14.64 -0.21 10.57
N LEU A 269 -13.47 -0.35 9.95
CA LEU A 269 -13.07 -1.56 9.28
C LEU A 269 -12.66 -2.66 10.27
N THR A 270 -12.67 -2.44 11.59
CA THR A 270 -12.39 -3.49 12.58
C THR A 270 -13.57 -4.43 12.79
N GLN A 271 -14.76 -4.05 12.34
CA GLN A 271 -15.96 -4.89 12.43
C GLN A 271 -15.89 -6.12 11.52
N ARG A 272 -16.50 -7.23 11.96
CA ARG A 272 -16.56 -8.50 11.20
C ARG A 272 -17.95 -9.11 11.32
N LEU A 273 -18.41 -9.75 10.24
CA LEU A 273 -19.63 -10.55 10.24
C LEU A 273 -19.35 -11.93 10.84
N ALA A 274 -20.22 -12.39 11.74
CA ALA A 274 -20.11 -13.71 12.34
C ALA A 274 -20.47 -14.80 11.32
N VAL A 275 -19.51 -15.65 10.97
CA VAL A 275 -19.73 -16.80 10.08
C VAL A 275 -20.24 -17.97 10.92
N ARG A 276 -21.54 -18.27 10.84
CA ARG A 276 -22.20 -19.30 11.68
C ARG A 276 -22.73 -20.51 10.91
N ALA A 277 -22.84 -20.41 9.59
CA ALA A 277 -23.36 -21.45 8.71
C ALA A 277 -22.44 -21.59 7.50
N ASN A 278 -22.44 -22.76 6.87
CA ASN A 278 -21.70 -23.05 5.63
C ASN A 278 -22.59 -22.92 4.36
N ASP A 279 -23.70 -22.22 4.50
CA ASP A 279 -24.63 -21.91 3.42
C ASP A 279 -24.20 -20.67 2.64
N GLU A 280 -25.03 -20.24 1.68
CA GLU A 280 -24.79 -19.07 0.83
C GLU A 280 -24.59 -17.80 1.67
N ILE A 281 -25.28 -17.67 2.81
CA ILE A 281 -25.18 -16.53 3.72
C ILE A 281 -23.83 -16.53 4.45
N GLY A 282 -23.35 -17.71 4.85
CA GLY A 282 -22.01 -17.92 5.37
C GLY A 282 -20.91 -17.51 4.39
N GLN A 283 -21.03 -17.93 3.12
CA GLN A 283 -20.06 -17.60 2.07
C GLN A 283 -20.02 -16.09 1.75
N ILE A 284 -21.18 -15.43 1.74
CA ILE A 284 -21.26 -13.96 1.61
C ILE A 284 -20.55 -13.29 2.78
N SER A 285 -20.81 -13.73 4.01
CA SER A 285 -20.19 -13.18 5.22
C SER A 285 -18.65 -13.31 5.19
N GLN A 286 -18.13 -14.46 4.76
CA GLN A 286 -16.70 -14.68 4.57
C GLN A 286 -16.10 -13.77 3.49
N SER A 287 -16.79 -13.61 2.36
CA SER A 287 -16.30 -12.79 1.25
C SER A 287 -16.27 -11.30 1.62
N ILE A 288 -17.26 -10.81 2.37
CA ILE A 288 -17.26 -9.44 2.90
C ILE A 288 -16.16 -9.24 3.93
N ASN A 289 -15.93 -10.19 4.84
CA ASN A 289 -14.82 -10.09 5.80
C ASN A 289 -13.46 -10.01 5.10
N ARG A 290 -13.23 -10.82 4.04
CA ARG A 290 -12.01 -10.75 3.21
C ARG A 290 -11.87 -9.41 2.49
N PHE A 291 -12.97 -8.86 1.97
CA PHE A 291 -12.97 -7.54 1.34
C PHE A 291 -12.59 -6.44 2.35
N ILE A 292 -13.16 -6.46 3.56
CA ILE A 292 -12.82 -5.52 4.63
C ILE A 292 -11.34 -5.66 5.03
N GLU A 293 -10.82 -6.89 5.15
CA GLU A 293 -9.42 -7.14 5.45
C GLU A 293 -8.47 -6.57 4.38
N GLN A 294 -8.81 -6.72 3.09
CA GLN A 294 -8.05 -6.12 1.99
C GLN A 294 -8.06 -4.59 2.06
N LEU A 295 -9.20 -3.97 2.36
CA LEU A 295 -9.29 -2.52 2.56
C LEU A 295 -8.45 -2.05 3.75
N GLN A 296 -8.46 -2.79 4.86
CA GLN A 296 -7.63 -2.46 6.03
C GLN A 296 -6.14 -2.48 5.67
N ASN A 297 -5.68 -3.52 4.99
CA ASN A 297 -4.28 -3.64 4.61
C ASN A 297 -3.86 -2.54 3.64
N MET A 298 -4.71 -2.23 2.65
CA MET A 298 -4.48 -1.13 1.71
C MET A 298 -4.37 0.22 2.42
N PHE A 299 -5.27 0.55 3.35
CA PHE A 299 -5.20 1.82 4.09
C PHE A 299 -4.00 1.90 5.04
N LYS A 300 -3.60 0.78 5.66
CA LYS A 300 -2.35 0.71 6.44
C LYS A 300 -1.14 0.98 5.54
N GLU A 301 -1.07 0.36 4.37
CA GLU A 301 0.02 0.55 3.42
C GLU A 301 0.07 1.99 2.90
N VAL A 302 -1.07 2.58 2.55
CA VAL A 302 -1.16 4.00 2.14
C VAL A 302 -0.72 4.93 3.28
N SER A 303 -1.08 4.65 4.53
CA SER A 303 -0.63 5.45 5.69
C SER A 303 0.90 5.37 5.88
N VAL A 304 1.48 4.17 5.77
CA VAL A 304 2.94 3.98 5.85
C VAL A 304 3.66 4.71 4.70
N LEU A 305 3.16 4.58 3.47
CA LEU A 305 3.70 5.29 2.30
C LEU A 305 3.57 6.81 2.45
N SER A 306 2.45 7.30 2.96
CA SER A 306 2.23 8.74 3.21
C SER A 306 3.23 9.28 4.22
N ASN A 307 3.44 8.59 5.34
CA ASN A 307 4.47 8.97 6.32
C ASN A 307 5.88 8.93 5.72
N SER A 308 6.19 7.95 4.87
CA SER A 308 7.48 7.88 4.17
C SER A 308 7.68 9.06 3.20
N VAL A 309 6.64 9.49 2.48
CA VAL A 309 6.66 10.70 1.65
C VAL A 309 6.88 11.95 2.50
N GLY A 310 6.21 12.05 3.66
CA GLY A 310 6.40 13.15 4.61
C GLY A 310 7.85 13.24 5.11
N GLY A 311 8.42 12.13 5.58
CA GLY A 311 9.82 12.08 6.00
C GLY A 311 10.82 12.36 4.87
N SER A 312 10.49 11.95 3.63
CA SER A 312 11.31 12.28 2.45
C SER A 312 11.25 13.77 2.11
N ALA A 313 10.08 14.40 2.27
CA ALA A 313 9.92 15.84 2.12
C ALA A 313 10.72 16.59 3.20
N ASP A 314 10.66 16.18 4.48
CA ASP A 314 11.46 16.80 5.54
C ASP A 314 12.97 16.71 5.30
N ASN A 315 13.46 15.56 4.80
CA ASN A 315 14.87 15.41 4.41
C ASN A 315 15.25 16.33 3.25
N LEU A 316 14.37 16.46 2.24
CA LEU A 316 14.55 17.39 1.13
C LEU A 316 14.56 18.85 1.63
N ALA A 317 13.75 19.18 2.63
CA ALA A 317 13.71 20.49 3.29
C ALA A 317 15.05 20.85 3.94
N ALA A 318 15.61 19.90 4.68
CA ALA A 318 16.89 20.07 5.36
C ALA A 318 18.01 20.23 4.33
N GLN A 319 18.00 19.43 3.25
CA GLN A 319 18.97 19.53 2.18
C GLN A 319 18.86 20.87 1.41
N SER A 320 17.64 21.34 1.13
CA SER A 320 17.42 22.60 0.43
C SER A 320 17.94 23.78 1.26
N ARG A 321 17.67 23.80 2.57
CA ARG A 321 18.22 24.81 3.49
C ARG A 321 19.75 24.79 3.52
N SER A 322 20.36 23.62 3.65
CA SER A 322 21.81 23.46 3.62
C SER A 322 22.43 23.95 2.29
N ASN A 323 21.74 23.69 1.17
CA ASN A 323 22.16 24.19 -0.13
C ASN A 323 22.12 25.72 -0.21
N VAL A 324 21.07 26.37 0.32
CA VAL A 324 20.99 27.84 0.36
C VAL A 324 22.17 28.43 1.14
N ASP A 325 22.45 27.91 2.34
CA ASP A 325 23.59 28.39 3.14
C ASP A 325 24.93 28.22 2.40
N THR A 326 25.10 27.09 1.71
CA THR A 326 26.31 26.81 0.91
C THR A 326 26.43 27.74 -0.31
N LEU A 327 25.31 28.05 -0.97
CA LEU A 327 25.28 28.95 -2.12
C LEU A 327 25.57 30.40 -1.72
N ASP A 328 25.12 30.83 -0.55
CA ASP A 328 25.47 32.14 0.01
C ASP A 328 26.97 32.24 0.30
N GLN A 329 27.58 31.18 0.84
CA GLN A 329 29.04 31.14 1.03
C GLN A 329 29.79 31.19 -0.32
N HIS A 330 29.34 30.42 -1.31
CA HIS A 330 29.94 30.46 -2.65
C HIS A 330 29.78 31.82 -3.34
N THR A 331 28.71 32.57 -3.05
CA THR A 331 28.56 33.94 -3.54
C THR A 331 29.68 34.83 -3.01
N GLN A 332 29.93 34.78 -1.70
CA GLN A 332 31.01 35.57 -1.07
C GLN A 332 32.39 35.16 -1.57
N GLU A 333 32.66 33.86 -1.66
CA GLU A 333 33.93 33.34 -2.19
C GLU A 333 34.15 33.76 -3.65
N SER A 334 33.07 33.77 -4.46
CA SER A 334 33.12 34.21 -5.85
C SER A 334 33.42 35.70 -5.97
N GLU A 335 32.81 36.56 -5.15
CA GLU A 335 33.08 37.99 -5.12
C GLU A 335 34.53 38.30 -4.70
N GLN A 336 35.05 37.58 -3.70
CA GLN A 336 36.45 37.70 -3.28
C GLN A 336 37.40 37.27 -4.39
N ALA A 337 37.11 36.16 -5.08
CA ALA A 337 37.91 35.70 -6.20
C ALA A 337 37.93 36.72 -7.36
N VAL A 338 36.78 37.33 -7.70
CA VAL A 338 36.72 38.41 -8.71
C VAL A 338 37.63 39.56 -8.31
N THR A 339 37.55 40.02 -7.06
CA THR A 339 38.40 41.12 -6.56
C THR A 339 39.89 40.78 -6.69
N ALA A 340 40.29 39.56 -6.28
CA ALA A 340 41.67 39.11 -6.38
C ALA A 340 42.17 39.03 -7.84
N ILE A 341 41.28 38.64 -8.78
CA ILE A 341 41.61 38.58 -10.21
C ILE A 341 41.77 39.99 -10.80
N GLU A 342 40.95 40.95 -10.39
CA GLU A 342 41.09 42.36 -10.79
C GLU A 342 42.42 42.93 -10.28
N GLU A 343 42.80 42.65 -9.03
CA GLU A 343 44.11 43.01 -8.48
C GLU A 343 45.27 42.35 -9.25
N LEU A 344 45.14 41.07 -9.63
CA LEU A 344 46.13 40.39 -10.46
C LEU A 344 46.27 41.02 -11.85
N SER A 345 45.15 41.38 -12.50
CA SER A 345 45.15 42.05 -13.81
C SER A 345 45.81 43.43 -13.74
N ALA A 346 45.53 44.20 -12.67
CA ALA A 346 46.17 45.47 -12.40
C ALA A 346 47.68 45.32 -12.10
N SER A 347 48.06 44.31 -11.32
CA SER A 347 49.47 44.02 -11.03
C SER A 347 50.24 43.62 -12.28
N ALA A 348 49.67 42.73 -13.11
CA ALA A 348 50.26 42.35 -14.39
C ALA A 348 50.41 43.58 -15.31
N SER A 349 49.46 44.50 -15.29
CA SER A 349 49.57 45.78 -16.01
C SER A 349 50.77 46.61 -15.55
N SER A 350 50.94 46.76 -14.25
CA SER A 350 52.06 47.50 -13.68
C SER A 350 53.41 46.84 -13.98
N VAL A 351 53.48 45.50 -13.96
CA VAL A 351 54.69 44.75 -14.33
C VAL A 351 55.05 44.95 -15.80
N ALA A 352 54.07 44.89 -16.70
CA ALA A 352 54.31 45.14 -18.13
C ALA A 352 54.86 46.56 -18.37
N SER A 353 54.27 47.58 -17.73
CA SER A 353 54.74 48.97 -17.80
C SER A 353 56.16 49.11 -17.24
N SER A 354 56.44 48.46 -16.10
CA SER A 354 57.76 48.52 -15.46
C SER A 354 58.84 47.87 -16.33
N ALA A 355 58.52 46.78 -17.02
CA ALA A 355 59.42 46.13 -17.97
C ALA A 355 59.69 47.01 -19.20
N GLU A 356 58.68 47.71 -19.72
CA GLU A 356 58.85 48.67 -20.82
C GLU A 356 59.74 49.85 -20.41
N ASP A 357 59.55 50.38 -19.20
CA ASP A 357 60.39 51.47 -18.68
C ASP A 357 61.82 51.00 -18.42
N ALA A 358 62.01 49.78 -17.90
CA ALA A 358 63.32 49.16 -17.77
C ALA A 358 64.02 48.99 -19.14
N ALA A 359 63.29 48.59 -20.18
CA ALA A 359 63.80 48.48 -21.54
C ALA A 359 64.30 49.84 -22.09
N LYS A 360 63.56 50.93 -21.82
CA LYS A 360 64.00 52.30 -22.19
C LYS A 360 65.26 52.72 -21.46
N ILE A 361 65.41 52.33 -20.19
CA ILE A 361 66.62 52.62 -19.40
C ILE A 361 67.82 51.82 -19.93
N THR A 362 67.63 50.54 -20.28
CA THR A 362 68.68 49.72 -20.88
C THR A 362 69.12 50.26 -22.24
N GLU A 363 68.19 50.67 -23.10
CA GLU A 363 68.48 51.30 -24.40
C GLU A 363 69.39 52.53 -24.23
N ARG A 364 69.02 53.43 -23.31
CA ARG A 364 69.82 54.62 -22.97
C ARG A 364 71.20 54.25 -22.42
N THR A 365 71.28 53.20 -21.62
CA THR A 365 72.55 52.73 -21.03
C THR A 365 73.47 52.16 -22.10
N SER A 366 72.92 51.41 -23.06
CA SER A 366 73.66 50.92 -24.23
C SER A 366 74.23 52.08 -25.07
N GLN A 367 73.40 53.11 -25.32
CA GLN A 367 73.87 54.32 -26.02
C GLN A 367 75.03 55.01 -25.28
N PHE A 368 74.94 55.19 -23.96
CA PHE A 368 76.03 55.78 -23.17
C PHE A 368 77.30 54.92 -23.14
N ALA A 369 77.17 53.59 -23.16
CA ALA A 369 78.32 52.69 -23.24
C ALA A 369 79.03 52.84 -24.59
N GLU A 370 78.30 52.98 -25.69
CA GLU A 370 78.85 53.20 -27.03
C GLU A 370 79.53 54.58 -27.17
N GLU A 371 78.91 55.64 -26.64
CA GLU A 371 79.53 56.97 -26.55
C GLU A 371 80.83 56.95 -25.71
N SER A 372 80.84 56.16 -24.63
CA SER A 372 82.02 55.96 -23.78
C SER A 372 83.12 55.21 -24.52
N LYS A 373 82.79 54.16 -25.29
CA LYS A 373 83.73 53.46 -26.17
C LYS A 373 84.39 54.40 -27.16
N GLN A 374 83.60 55.23 -27.84
CA GLN A 374 84.14 56.20 -28.80
C GLN A 374 85.13 57.17 -28.12
N THR A 375 84.80 57.64 -26.92
CA THR A 375 85.68 58.52 -26.13
C THR A 375 86.98 57.83 -25.74
N VAL A 376 86.91 56.55 -25.33
CA VAL A 376 88.07 55.71 -24.98
C VAL A 376 88.96 55.48 -26.20
N THR A 377 88.39 55.22 -27.38
CA THR A 377 89.15 55.10 -28.64
C THR A 377 89.93 56.38 -28.96
N LEU A 378 89.30 57.55 -28.83
CA LEU A 378 89.97 58.84 -29.04
C LEU A 378 91.11 59.06 -28.03
N ALA A 379 90.97 58.58 -26.80
CA ALA A 379 92.02 58.64 -25.79
C ALA A 379 93.22 57.75 -26.15
N VAL A 380 92.98 56.53 -26.68
CA VAL A 380 94.04 55.64 -27.18
C VAL A 380 94.82 56.30 -28.31
N ASP A 381 94.12 56.90 -29.27
CA ASP A 381 94.76 57.60 -30.40
C ASP A 381 95.61 58.78 -29.90
N SER A 382 95.12 59.55 -28.93
CA SER A 382 95.86 60.67 -28.32
C SER A 382 97.13 60.21 -27.59
N VAL A 383 97.07 59.05 -26.90
CA VAL A 383 98.24 58.46 -26.22
C VAL A 383 99.27 57.98 -27.25
N LYS A 384 98.81 57.41 -28.37
CA LYS A 384 99.69 56.98 -29.47
C LYS A 384 100.43 58.17 -30.09
N ASP A 385 99.72 59.27 -30.35
CA ASP A 385 100.33 60.50 -30.86
C ASP A 385 101.36 61.08 -29.87
N LEU A 386 101.08 61.00 -28.56
CA LEU A 386 102.02 61.44 -27.51
C LEU A 386 103.30 60.58 -27.51
N VAL A 387 103.19 59.27 -27.66
CA VAL A 387 104.36 58.37 -27.77
C VAL A 387 105.23 58.74 -28.97
N GLU A 388 104.63 59.05 -30.12
CA GLU A 388 105.35 59.47 -31.32
C GLU A 388 106.06 60.82 -31.12
N GLN A 389 105.39 61.79 -30.47
CA GLN A 389 105.99 63.08 -30.12
C GLN A 389 107.18 62.93 -29.16
N VAL A 390 107.05 62.11 -28.10
CA VAL A 390 108.13 61.83 -27.15
C VAL A 390 109.32 61.16 -27.85
N SER A 391 109.07 60.22 -28.75
CA SER A 391 110.11 59.57 -29.57
C SER A 391 110.86 60.58 -30.44
N SER A 392 110.14 61.48 -31.12
CA SER A 392 110.73 62.54 -31.94
C SER A 392 111.58 63.52 -31.12
N MET A 393 111.13 63.90 -29.92
CA MET A 393 111.90 64.75 -29.02
C MET A 393 113.17 64.06 -28.52
N SER A 394 113.10 62.75 -28.21
CA SER A 394 114.27 61.96 -27.80
C SER A 394 115.36 61.93 -28.87
N ILE A 395 114.97 61.76 -30.15
CA ILE A 395 115.90 61.85 -31.29
C ILE A 395 116.55 63.23 -31.35
N SER A 396 115.76 64.31 -31.23
CA SER A 396 116.26 65.69 -31.30
C SER A 396 117.26 66.00 -30.19
N ILE A 397 117.01 65.54 -28.96
CA ILE A 397 117.93 65.72 -27.83
C ILE A 397 119.19 64.86 -27.98
N SER A 398 119.07 63.66 -28.54
CA SER A 398 120.23 62.81 -28.86
C SER A 398 121.16 63.49 -29.87
N THR A 399 120.59 64.11 -30.92
CA THR A 399 121.35 64.93 -31.87
C THR A 399 122.03 66.12 -31.18
N MET A 400 121.31 66.86 -30.33
CA MET A 400 121.88 67.98 -29.55
C MET A 400 123.04 67.54 -28.66
N ASN A 401 122.95 66.36 -28.03
CA ASN A 401 124.02 65.79 -27.22
C ASN A 401 125.26 65.44 -28.08
N SER A 402 125.05 64.92 -29.30
CA SER A 402 126.14 64.67 -30.26
C SER A 402 126.81 65.96 -30.71
N ASP A 403 126.04 67.00 -31.04
CA ASP A 403 126.57 68.31 -31.43
C ASP A 403 127.38 68.94 -30.28
N THR A 404 126.89 68.81 -29.05
CA THR A 404 127.58 69.27 -27.83
C THR A 404 128.94 68.59 -27.66
N GLN A 405 129.04 67.28 -27.91
CA GLN A 405 130.31 66.55 -27.88
C GLN A 405 131.29 67.02 -28.95
N GLN A 406 130.81 67.30 -30.15
CA GLN A 406 131.63 67.84 -31.24
C GLN A 406 132.18 69.23 -30.88
N ILE A 407 131.35 70.10 -30.29
CA ILE A 407 131.78 71.43 -29.83
C ILE A 407 132.84 71.31 -28.73
N SER A 408 132.64 70.43 -27.75
CA SER A 408 133.64 70.19 -26.69
C SER A 408 135.00 69.73 -27.27
N ALA A 409 134.99 68.87 -28.29
CA ALA A 409 136.23 68.43 -28.96
C ALA A 409 136.95 69.59 -29.66
N VAL A 410 136.21 70.48 -30.33
CA VAL A 410 136.77 71.68 -30.96
C VAL A 410 137.35 72.63 -29.89
N LEU A 411 136.64 72.85 -28.79
CA LEU A 411 137.13 73.69 -27.69
C LEU A 411 138.38 73.14 -27.01
N GLN A 412 138.51 71.81 -26.92
CA GLN A 412 139.72 71.18 -26.42
C GLN A 412 140.93 71.51 -27.31
N VAL A 413 140.78 71.42 -28.64
CA VAL A 413 141.83 71.84 -29.59
C VAL A 413 142.14 73.33 -29.46
N ILE A 414 141.14 74.20 -29.27
CA ILE A 414 141.37 75.64 -29.06
C ILE A 414 142.12 75.88 -27.74
N GLY A 415 141.78 75.16 -26.68
CA GLY A 415 142.48 75.20 -25.40
C GLY A 415 143.94 74.78 -25.53
N GLU A 416 144.22 73.70 -26.26
CA GLU A 416 145.57 73.24 -26.59
C GLU A 416 146.35 74.28 -27.41
N ILE A 417 145.71 74.91 -28.41
CA ILE A 417 146.32 75.99 -29.20
C ILE A 417 146.61 77.21 -28.31
N ALA A 418 145.69 77.57 -27.41
CA ALA A 418 145.89 78.68 -26.48
C ALA A 418 147.06 78.39 -25.51
N GLU A 419 147.17 77.16 -25.00
CA GLU A 419 148.30 76.74 -24.16
C GLU A 419 149.63 76.78 -24.93
N GLN A 420 149.66 76.26 -26.16
CA GLN A 420 150.83 76.36 -27.04
C GLN A 420 151.20 77.81 -27.33
N THR A 421 150.21 78.67 -27.58
CA THR A 421 150.41 80.11 -27.83
C THR A 421 150.97 80.80 -26.59
N ASN A 422 150.47 80.46 -25.40
CA ASN A 422 150.98 80.95 -24.12
C ASN A 422 152.45 80.54 -23.89
N LEU A 423 152.82 79.30 -24.23
CA LEU A 423 154.19 78.80 -24.16
C LEU A 423 155.12 79.47 -25.18
N LEU A 424 154.66 79.65 -26.43
CA LEU A 424 155.39 80.37 -27.47
C LEU A 424 155.61 81.84 -27.08
N ALA A 425 154.58 82.50 -26.55
CA ALA A 425 154.66 83.87 -26.07
C ALA A 425 155.60 84.00 -24.87
N LEU A 426 155.59 83.03 -23.95
CA LEU A 426 156.55 82.97 -22.84
C LEU A 426 158.00 82.87 -23.35
N ASN A 427 158.26 81.97 -24.31
CA ASN A 427 159.58 81.83 -24.92
C ASN A 427 160.01 83.12 -25.64
N ALA A 428 159.09 83.79 -26.34
CA ALA A 428 159.34 85.07 -26.99
C ALA A 428 159.61 86.21 -25.98
N ALA A 429 158.89 86.26 -24.85
CA ALA A 429 159.13 87.21 -23.78
C ALA A 429 160.51 87.01 -23.13
N ILE A 430 160.92 85.76 -22.92
CA ILE A 430 162.25 85.41 -22.43
C ILE A 430 163.35 85.88 -23.39
N GLU A 431 163.21 85.62 -24.70
CA GLU A 431 164.21 86.02 -25.69
C GLU A 431 164.23 87.54 -25.92
N ALA A 432 163.08 88.21 -25.81
CA ALA A 432 162.98 89.67 -25.84
C ALA A 432 163.67 90.30 -24.61
N ALA A 433 163.53 89.72 -23.42
CA ALA A 433 164.27 90.14 -22.23
C ALA A 433 165.79 89.93 -22.40
N ARG A 434 166.20 88.86 -23.10
CA ARG A 434 167.60 88.54 -23.42
C ARG A 434 168.24 89.54 -24.38
N ALA A 435 167.47 90.15 -25.29
CA ALA A 435 167.92 91.17 -26.23
C ALA A 435 168.07 92.58 -25.62
N GLY A 436 167.74 92.78 -24.33
CA GLY A 436 167.90 94.05 -23.63
C GLY A 436 167.04 95.19 -24.20
N GLU A 437 167.59 96.41 -24.30
CA GLU A 437 166.86 97.60 -24.78
C GLU A 437 166.31 97.46 -26.21
N GLN A 438 166.95 96.64 -27.07
CA GLN A 438 166.47 96.39 -28.45
C GLN A 438 165.23 95.47 -28.50
N GLY A 439 164.97 94.71 -27.42
CA GLY A 439 163.84 93.76 -27.33
C GLY A 439 162.58 94.32 -26.68
N ARG A 440 162.59 95.58 -26.17
CA ARG A 440 161.50 96.14 -25.36
C ARG A 440 160.13 96.15 -26.06
N GLY A 441 160.09 96.47 -27.36
CA GLY A 441 158.86 96.44 -28.14
C GLY A 441 158.32 95.02 -28.34
N PHE A 442 159.21 94.04 -28.52
CA PHE A 442 158.84 92.62 -28.64
C PHE A 442 158.35 92.03 -27.32
N ALA A 443 158.93 92.44 -26.18
CA ALA A 443 158.50 91.98 -24.86
C ALA A 443 157.03 92.38 -24.56
N VAL A 444 156.65 93.63 -24.89
CA VAL A 444 155.25 94.10 -24.71
C VAL A 444 154.28 93.31 -25.57
N VAL A 445 154.62 93.03 -26.82
CA VAL A 445 153.77 92.20 -27.71
C VAL A 445 153.69 90.77 -27.19
N ALA A 446 154.79 90.20 -26.71
CA ALA A 446 154.80 88.84 -26.15
C ALA A 446 153.92 88.72 -24.88
N ASP A 447 153.98 89.70 -23.97
CA ASP A 447 153.11 89.72 -22.79
C ASP A 447 151.62 89.91 -23.15
N GLU A 448 151.30 90.73 -24.17
CA GLU A 448 149.93 90.89 -24.66
C GLU A 448 149.39 89.59 -25.31
N VAL A 449 150.20 88.91 -26.13
CA VAL A 449 149.84 87.59 -26.70
C VAL A 449 149.66 86.56 -25.59
N ARG A 450 150.50 86.58 -24.57
CA ARG A 450 150.39 85.71 -23.39
C ARG A 450 149.10 85.94 -22.62
N ALA A 451 148.75 87.20 -22.36
CA ALA A 451 147.49 87.56 -21.70
C ALA A 451 146.27 87.15 -22.53
N LEU A 452 146.32 87.32 -23.86
CA LEU A 452 145.26 86.88 -24.77
C LEU A 452 145.11 85.36 -24.80
N ALA A 453 146.22 84.63 -24.79
CA ALA A 453 146.24 83.17 -24.73
C ALA A 453 145.65 82.64 -23.40
N ALA A 454 146.04 83.22 -22.26
CA ALA A 454 145.47 82.89 -20.95
C ALA A 454 143.95 83.16 -20.91
N ARG A 455 143.51 84.31 -21.42
CA ARG A 455 142.09 84.67 -21.48
C ARG A 455 141.29 83.77 -22.44
N THR A 456 141.93 83.28 -23.50
CA THR A 456 141.33 82.28 -24.41
C THR A 456 141.16 80.94 -23.69
N GLN A 457 142.17 80.50 -22.94
CA GLN A 457 142.13 79.27 -22.15
C GLN A 457 141.03 79.33 -21.07
N ASP A 458 140.95 80.43 -20.32
CA ASP A 458 139.88 80.65 -19.33
C ASP A 458 138.48 80.60 -19.99
N SER A 459 138.33 81.24 -21.15
CA SER A 459 137.05 81.23 -21.89
C SER A 459 136.69 79.84 -22.39
N THR A 460 137.66 79.06 -22.91
CA THR A 460 137.42 77.67 -23.33
C THR A 460 137.04 76.78 -22.15
N SER A 461 137.63 76.99 -20.97
CA SER A 461 137.28 76.26 -19.74
C SER A 461 135.83 76.56 -19.32
N GLN A 462 135.44 77.85 -19.31
CA GLN A 462 134.07 78.24 -18.97
C GLN A 462 133.03 77.67 -19.94
N ILE A 463 133.34 77.63 -21.24
CA ILE A 463 132.43 77.03 -22.22
C ILE A 463 132.36 75.51 -22.03
N ASN A 464 133.47 74.83 -21.75
CA ASN A 464 133.46 73.40 -21.43
C ASN A 464 132.59 73.08 -20.21
N ASP A 465 132.65 73.88 -19.14
CA ASP A 465 131.79 73.72 -17.97
C ASP A 465 130.29 73.90 -18.32
N MET A 466 129.98 74.85 -19.20
CA MET A 466 128.60 75.05 -19.69
C MET A 466 128.12 73.86 -20.54
N LEU A 467 128.96 73.32 -21.42
CA LEU A 467 128.64 72.14 -22.24
C LEU A 467 128.49 70.88 -21.39
N ALA A 468 129.29 70.72 -20.33
CA ALA A 468 129.15 69.61 -19.38
C ALA A 468 127.79 69.65 -18.67
N LYS A 469 127.34 70.84 -18.23
CA LYS A 469 125.99 71.04 -17.68
C LYS A 469 124.91 70.76 -18.72
N LEU A 470 125.08 71.23 -19.95
CA LEU A 470 124.12 71.01 -21.03
C LEU A 470 123.98 69.53 -21.39
N LYS A 471 125.09 68.78 -21.43
CA LYS A 471 125.11 67.33 -21.57
C LYS A 471 124.35 66.63 -20.44
N GLN A 472 124.63 66.99 -19.18
CA GLN A 472 123.96 66.38 -18.03
C GLN A 472 122.44 66.65 -18.04
N ASN A 473 122.03 67.87 -18.42
CA ASN A 473 120.62 68.20 -18.58
C ASN A 473 119.99 67.40 -19.72
N ALA A 474 120.67 67.24 -20.86
CA ALA A 474 120.19 66.43 -21.98
C ALA A 474 119.98 64.96 -21.59
N GLU A 475 120.93 64.37 -20.86
CA GLU A 475 120.81 63.00 -20.32
C GLU A 475 119.62 62.85 -19.37
N THR A 476 119.37 63.87 -18.52
CA THR A 476 118.21 63.90 -17.62
C THR A 476 116.90 63.95 -18.38
N VAL A 477 116.77 64.82 -19.40
CA VAL A 477 115.55 64.92 -20.20
C VAL A 477 115.28 63.64 -21.00
N VAL A 478 116.30 62.96 -21.52
CA VAL A 478 116.14 61.66 -22.19
C VAL A 478 115.59 60.61 -21.21
N ALA A 479 116.06 60.58 -19.96
CA ALA A 479 115.54 59.67 -18.94
C ALA A 479 114.08 59.96 -18.56
N GLU A 480 113.69 61.24 -18.47
CA GLU A 480 112.30 61.66 -18.25
C GLU A 480 111.39 61.31 -19.44
N MET A 481 111.90 61.44 -20.66
CA MET A 481 111.19 61.03 -21.88
C MET A 481 110.94 59.52 -21.91
N GLU A 482 111.93 58.71 -21.54
CA GLU A 482 111.75 57.26 -21.44
C GLU A 482 110.70 56.88 -20.37
N THR A 483 110.75 57.54 -19.22
CA THR A 483 109.73 57.37 -18.17
C THR A 483 108.33 57.75 -18.68
N THR A 484 108.22 58.84 -19.43
CA THR A 484 106.96 59.29 -20.05
C THR A 484 106.45 58.27 -21.07
N ARG A 485 107.34 57.69 -21.90
CA ARG A 485 107.01 56.63 -22.85
C ARG A 485 106.42 55.41 -22.15
N THR A 486 107.06 54.90 -21.10
CA THR A 486 106.56 53.76 -20.33
C THR A 486 105.20 54.08 -19.67
N SER A 487 105.02 55.30 -19.16
CA SER A 487 103.73 55.73 -18.59
C SER A 487 102.61 55.78 -19.65
N CYS A 488 102.93 56.17 -20.88
CA CYS A 488 101.98 56.14 -21.99
C CYS A 488 101.61 54.69 -22.38
N GLU A 489 102.58 53.78 -22.44
CA GLU A 489 102.34 52.35 -22.72
C GLU A 489 101.40 51.73 -21.67
N HIS A 490 101.64 51.97 -20.38
CA HIS A 490 100.72 51.52 -19.32
C HIS A 490 99.34 52.18 -19.39
N THR A 491 99.27 53.45 -19.81
CA THR A 491 97.98 54.13 -19.99
C THR A 491 97.19 53.50 -21.14
N ALA A 492 97.85 53.17 -22.25
CA ALA A 492 97.23 52.48 -23.37
C ALA A 492 96.70 51.09 -22.96
N GLU A 493 97.48 50.30 -22.22
CA GLU A 493 97.08 48.98 -21.72
C GLU A 493 95.83 49.06 -20.82
N ARG A 494 95.83 49.99 -19.84
CA ARG A 494 94.65 50.23 -18.97
C ARG A 494 93.43 50.72 -19.75
N THR A 495 93.64 51.46 -20.83
CA THR A 495 92.55 51.95 -21.69
C THR A 495 91.92 50.80 -22.49
N HIS A 496 92.73 49.81 -22.90
CA HIS A 496 92.22 48.56 -23.48
C HIS A 496 91.36 47.76 -22.49
N GLU A 497 91.80 47.61 -21.24
CA GLU A 497 91.00 46.93 -20.19
C GLU A 497 89.63 47.61 -19.96
N VAL A 498 89.58 48.94 -20.03
CA VAL A 498 88.32 49.70 -19.96
C VAL A 498 87.42 49.40 -21.17
N MET A 499 87.99 49.32 -22.38
CA MET A 499 87.25 48.99 -23.58
C MET A 499 86.64 47.58 -23.52
N ASP A 500 87.38 46.60 -23.01
CA ASP A 500 86.88 45.24 -22.79
C ASP A 500 85.76 45.21 -21.74
N SER A 501 85.89 45.98 -20.67
CA SER A 501 84.84 46.13 -19.66
C SER A 501 83.56 46.75 -20.23
N LEU A 502 83.68 47.74 -21.12
CA LEU A 502 82.53 48.34 -21.81
C LEU A 502 81.85 47.36 -22.78
N ASN A 503 82.60 46.47 -23.44
CA ASN A 503 82.03 45.39 -24.24
C ASN A 503 81.13 44.48 -23.39
N VAL A 504 81.62 44.04 -22.23
CA VAL A 504 80.85 43.19 -21.30
C VAL A 504 79.59 43.90 -20.78
N VAL A 505 79.69 45.20 -20.48
CA VAL A 505 78.53 46.01 -20.08
C VAL A 505 77.48 46.05 -21.19
N THR A 506 77.89 46.27 -22.43
CA THR A 506 76.98 46.34 -23.59
C THR A 506 76.24 45.01 -23.79
N GLU A 507 76.97 43.88 -23.75
CA GLU A 507 76.39 42.53 -23.87
C GLU A 507 75.40 42.24 -22.73
N SER A 508 75.74 42.61 -21.49
CA SER A 508 74.84 42.45 -20.33
C SER A 508 73.57 43.29 -20.45
N VAL A 509 73.68 44.51 -20.99
CA VAL A 509 72.53 45.40 -21.21
C VAL A 509 71.59 44.84 -22.27
N ASP A 510 72.14 44.26 -23.34
CA ASP A 510 71.35 43.58 -24.37
C ASP A 510 70.58 42.37 -23.81
N GLU A 511 71.22 41.57 -22.96
CA GLU A 511 70.55 40.45 -22.27
C GLU A 511 69.41 40.94 -21.36
N ILE A 512 69.61 42.02 -20.59
CA ILE A 512 68.57 42.62 -19.77
C ILE A 512 67.40 43.13 -20.63
N ASN A 513 67.69 43.73 -21.79
CA ASN A 513 66.65 44.22 -22.69
C ASN A 513 65.78 43.06 -23.23
N GLN A 514 66.41 41.92 -23.59
CA GLN A 514 65.68 40.70 -23.96
C GLN A 514 64.80 40.17 -22.82
N LEU A 515 65.33 40.13 -21.58
CA LEU A 515 64.56 39.73 -20.41
C LEU A 515 63.35 40.65 -20.18
N ASN A 516 63.52 41.96 -20.31
CA ASN A 516 62.42 42.91 -20.20
C ASN A 516 61.32 42.66 -21.24
N SER A 517 61.69 42.33 -22.48
CA SER A 517 60.72 41.95 -23.52
C SER A 517 59.92 40.70 -23.15
N ILE A 518 60.57 39.69 -22.57
CA ILE A 518 59.91 38.45 -22.12
C ILE A 518 58.99 38.73 -20.93
N ILE A 519 59.42 39.56 -19.97
CA ILE A 519 58.62 39.96 -18.81
C ILE A 519 57.36 40.71 -19.26
N ALA A 520 57.51 41.68 -20.19
CA ALA A 520 56.38 42.43 -20.73
C ALA A 520 55.36 41.51 -21.41
N THR A 521 55.83 40.56 -22.22
CA THR A 521 54.98 39.57 -22.91
C THR A 521 54.28 38.65 -21.92
N SER A 522 55.02 38.09 -20.95
CA SER A 522 54.47 37.23 -19.88
C SER A 522 53.40 37.96 -19.06
N ALA A 523 53.62 39.24 -18.76
CA ALA A 523 52.67 40.06 -18.03
C ALA A 523 51.39 40.35 -18.86
N GLN A 524 51.51 40.52 -20.18
CA GLN A 524 50.33 40.63 -21.07
C GLN A 524 49.53 39.33 -21.13
N GLU A 525 50.20 38.17 -21.21
CA GLU A 525 49.54 36.86 -21.15
C GLU A 525 48.82 36.66 -19.80
N GLN A 526 49.47 37.01 -18.69
CA GLN A 526 48.87 36.93 -17.36
C GLN A 526 47.62 37.81 -17.25
N ARG A 527 47.62 38.99 -17.88
CA ARG A 527 46.43 39.86 -17.95
C ARG A 527 45.31 39.18 -18.75
N HIS A 528 45.62 38.61 -19.92
CA HIS A 528 44.63 37.91 -20.74
C HIS A 528 43.99 36.73 -19.98
N VAL A 529 44.80 35.92 -19.29
CA VAL A 529 44.32 34.83 -18.44
C VAL A 529 43.43 35.36 -17.32
N SER A 530 43.84 36.45 -16.65
CA SER A 530 43.03 37.09 -15.60
C SER A 530 41.67 37.52 -16.12
N ASP A 531 41.59 38.12 -17.31
CA ASP A 531 40.32 38.52 -17.94
C ASP A 531 39.43 37.32 -18.30
N GLU A 532 40.01 36.18 -18.69
CA GLU A 532 39.25 34.94 -18.90
C GLU A 532 38.73 34.34 -17.60
N VAL A 533 39.55 34.31 -16.55
CA VAL A 533 39.13 33.82 -15.23
C VAL A 533 38.03 34.72 -14.67
N SER A 534 38.15 36.05 -14.78
CA SER A 534 37.10 37.01 -14.37
C SER A 534 35.76 36.75 -15.08
N ARG A 535 35.80 36.51 -16.40
CA ARG A 535 34.61 36.12 -17.18
C ARG A 535 34.01 34.79 -16.71
N ASN A 536 34.84 33.82 -16.33
CA ASN A 536 34.36 32.55 -15.79
C ASN A 536 33.76 32.71 -14.39
N MET A 537 34.33 33.57 -13.54
CA MET A 537 33.74 33.89 -12.23
C MET A 537 32.36 34.54 -12.36
N HIS A 538 32.17 35.44 -13.33
CA HIS A 538 30.84 36.00 -13.62
C HIS A 538 29.82 34.92 -14.04
N LYS A 539 30.24 33.93 -14.83
CA LYS A 539 29.37 32.79 -15.18
C LYS A 539 29.03 31.94 -13.95
N ILE A 540 30.00 31.73 -13.05
CA ILE A 540 29.76 31.03 -11.78
C ILE A 540 28.74 31.78 -10.93
N GLN A 541 28.84 33.11 -10.83
CA GLN A 541 27.87 33.93 -10.11
C GLN A 541 26.46 33.80 -10.70
N GLN A 542 26.32 33.78 -12.03
CA GLN A 542 25.02 33.52 -12.69
C GLN A 542 24.47 32.12 -12.38
N LEU A 543 25.33 31.10 -12.34
CA LEU A 543 24.94 29.74 -11.96
C LEU A 543 24.47 29.68 -10.50
N ILE A 544 25.13 30.40 -9.59
CA ILE A 544 24.73 30.48 -8.18
C ILE A 544 23.34 31.10 -8.05
N ILE A 545 23.05 32.19 -8.78
CA ILE A 545 21.71 32.81 -8.81
C ILE A 545 20.66 31.81 -9.30
N GLN A 546 20.97 31.05 -10.36
CA GLN A 546 20.06 30.03 -10.87
C GLN A 546 19.84 28.89 -9.86
N LEU A 547 20.90 28.45 -9.16
CA LEU A 547 20.80 27.42 -8.12
C LEU A 547 19.98 27.89 -6.92
N ASN A 548 20.10 29.16 -6.52
CA ASN A 548 19.26 29.74 -5.48
C ASN A 548 17.77 29.72 -5.87
N SER A 549 17.45 30.07 -7.11
CA SER A 549 16.07 29.97 -7.62
C SER A 549 15.56 28.51 -7.63
N ASN A 550 16.41 27.55 -8.00
CA ASN A 550 16.06 26.13 -7.95
C ASN A 550 15.82 25.63 -6.51
N SER A 551 16.62 26.07 -5.53
CA SER A 551 16.42 25.75 -4.12
C SER A 551 15.10 26.31 -3.58
N GLU A 552 14.72 27.52 -4.00
CA GLU A 552 13.42 28.11 -3.66
C GLU A 552 12.25 27.29 -4.24
N GLN A 553 12.34 26.87 -5.51
CA GLN A 553 11.35 25.98 -6.11
C GLN A 553 11.28 24.62 -5.40
N ALA A 554 12.42 24.06 -5.00
CA ALA A 554 12.46 22.80 -4.25
C ALA A 554 11.74 22.94 -2.90
N SER A 555 11.91 24.06 -2.20
CA SER A 555 11.19 24.33 -0.94
C SER A 555 9.67 24.43 -1.14
N GLN A 556 9.20 25.02 -2.25
CA GLN A 556 7.77 25.04 -2.56
C GLN A 556 7.21 23.63 -2.85
N ILE A 557 7.95 22.80 -3.57
CA ILE A 557 7.55 21.42 -3.87
C ILE A 557 7.50 20.59 -2.59
N GLU A 558 8.49 20.74 -1.74
CA GLU A 558 8.60 20.11 -0.42
C GLU A 558 7.39 20.46 0.46
N ALA A 559 7.06 21.75 0.60
CA ALA A 559 5.87 22.19 1.34
C ALA A 559 4.57 21.55 0.80
N ARG A 560 4.45 21.41 -0.52
CA ARG A 560 3.30 20.77 -1.15
C ARG A 560 3.25 19.25 -0.91
N LEU A 561 4.40 18.57 -0.93
CA LEU A 561 4.49 17.14 -0.62
C LEU A 561 4.13 16.88 0.84
N ASN A 562 4.61 17.71 1.76
CA ASN A 562 4.29 17.59 3.19
C ASN A 562 2.79 17.82 3.44
N GLY A 563 2.21 18.86 2.80
CA GLY A 563 0.76 19.09 2.82
C GLY A 563 -0.05 17.90 2.27
N THR A 564 0.36 17.34 1.13
CA THR A 564 -0.32 16.18 0.52
C THR A 564 -0.20 14.93 1.39
N SER A 565 0.97 14.69 1.99
CA SER A 565 1.20 13.58 2.92
C SER A 565 0.31 13.69 4.16
N THR A 566 0.17 14.91 4.70
CA THR A 566 -0.71 15.21 5.84
C THR A 566 -2.17 14.98 5.46
N GLU A 567 -2.63 15.50 4.31
CA GLU A 567 -4.01 15.28 3.82
C GLU A 567 -4.33 13.79 3.60
N LEU A 568 -3.40 13.01 3.04
CA LEU A 568 -3.56 11.56 2.89
C LEU A 568 -3.65 10.87 4.26
N THR A 569 -2.79 11.25 5.21
CA THR A 569 -2.78 10.70 6.56
C THR A 569 -4.09 10.99 7.28
N ASP A 570 -4.60 12.22 7.19
CA ASP A 570 -5.90 12.62 7.73
C ASP A 570 -7.07 11.87 7.06
N LEU A 571 -7.01 11.69 5.74
CA LEU A 571 -8.03 10.93 5.00
C LEU A 571 -8.04 9.45 5.43
N MET A 572 -6.86 8.84 5.63
CA MET A 572 -6.74 7.48 6.15
C MET A 572 -7.19 7.39 7.61
N GLY A 573 -6.93 8.42 8.42
CA GLY A 573 -7.36 8.50 9.83
C GLY A 573 -8.87 8.52 10.03
N LYS A 574 -9.67 8.83 8.98
CA LYS A 574 -11.13 8.68 9.01
C LYS A 574 -11.58 7.22 9.07
N PHE A 575 -10.73 6.28 8.64
CA PHE A 575 -11.02 4.85 8.70
C PHE A 575 -10.35 4.25 9.92
N LYS A 576 -11.12 3.53 10.74
CA LYS A 576 -10.57 2.83 11.90
C LYS A 576 -9.96 1.51 11.43
N VAL A 577 -8.65 1.52 11.32
CA VAL A 577 -7.79 0.35 11.10
C VAL A 577 -7.16 -0.07 12.43
N GLN A 578 -6.99 -1.38 12.59
CA GLN A 578 -6.57 -1.99 13.86
C GLN A 578 -5.09 -1.76 14.17
#